data_AF-A0A1V3X4S0-F1
#
_entry.id   AF-A0A1V3X4S0-F1
#
_cell.length_a   1.000
_cell.length_b   1.000
_cell.length_c   1.000
_cell.angle_alpha   90.00
_cell.angle_beta   90.00
_cell.angle_gamma   90.00
#
_symmetry.space_group_name_H-M   'P 1'
#
loop_
_entity.id
_entity.type
_entity.pdbx_description
1 polymer ?
#
loop_
_entity_poly.entity_id
_entity_poly.type
_entity_poly.pdbx_seq_one_letter_code
_entity_poly.pdbx_strand_id
1 'polypeptide(L)'
;MALLERCEIVRRQLPSIEHALINQIAEQSSEEQLGGRLPSALASRLRITRAEASRRVGEAAELGERRAMTGEPLAPQLSATAAAQRAGHLGEAHVRVIRDFVRHLPVEVDIETLEKAEAHLARLATRFRPTSWRSWRSG
;
A
#
# COMPACT_ATOMS: atom_id res chain seq x y z
N MET A 1 14.86 -22.08 -10.35
CA MET A 1 13.79 -21.11 -10.04
C MET A 1 13.89 -20.53 -8.63
N ALA A 2 14.31 -21.29 -7.61
CA ALA A 2 14.36 -20.84 -6.20
C ALA A 2 15.02 -19.46 -5.94
N LEU A 3 16.10 -19.10 -6.63
CA LEU A 3 16.72 -17.78 -6.47
C LEU A 3 15.82 -16.65 -6.98
N LEU A 4 15.15 -16.84 -8.13
CA LEU A 4 14.21 -15.87 -8.69
C LEU A 4 12.99 -15.67 -7.78
N GLU A 5 12.51 -16.73 -7.13
CA GLU A 5 11.43 -16.67 -6.14
C GLU A 5 11.84 -15.85 -4.91
N ARG A 6 13.06 -16.04 -4.41
CA ARG A 6 13.61 -15.23 -3.30
C ARG A 6 13.77 -13.77 -3.70
N CYS A 7 14.29 -13.49 -4.90
CA CYS A 7 14.36 -12.13 -5.42
C CYS A 7 12.97 -11.48 -5.51
N GLU A 8 11.95 -12.26 -5.89
CA GLU A 8 10.58 -11.79 -5.96
C GLU A 8 10.00 -11.47 -4.58
N ILE A 9 10.25 -12.30 -3.56
CA ILE A 9 9.87 -12.02 -2.17
C ILE A 9 10.45 -10.69 -1.72
N VAL A 10 11.76 -10.47 -1.94
CA VAL A 10 12.42 -9.21 -1.56
C VAL A 10 11.84 -8.02 -2.30
N ARG A 11 11.58 -8.13 -3.62
CA ARG A 11 10.92 -7.08 -4.40
C ARG A 11 9.55 -6.69 -3.83
N ARG A 12 8.78 -7.68 -3.35
CA ARG A 12 7.46 -7.46 -2.76
C ARG A 12 7.52 -6.80 -1.38
N GLN A 13 8.59 -7.06 -0.63
CA GLN A 13 8.82 -6.47 0.69
C GLN A 13 9.32 -5.03 0.61
N LEU A 14 10.07 -4.67 -0.43
CA LEU A 14 10.72 -3.37 -0.52
C LEU A 14 9.78 -2.16 -0.28
N PRO A 15 8.55 -2.10 -0.86
CA PRO A 15 7.64 -0.99 -0.59
C PRO A 15 7.27 -0.83 0.89
N SER A 16 7.21 -1.93 1.66
CA SER A 16 6.89 -1.84 3.09
C SER A 16 7.95 -1.09 3.91
N ILE A 17 9.20 -1.11 3.45
CA ILE A 17 10.30 -0.32 4.02
C ILE A 17 10.20 1.13 3.55
N GLU A 18 9.88 1.35 2.27
CA GLU A 18 9.71 2.69 1.70
C GLU A 18 8.57 3.47 2.37
N HIS A 19 7.48 2.80 2.77
CA HIS A 19 6.32 3.45 3.40
C HIS A 19 6.70 4.28 4.62
N ALA A 20 7.57 3.74 5.50
CA ALA A 20 8.02 4.45 6.69
C ALA A 20 8.81 5.73 6.33
N LEU A 21 9.71 5.63 5.35
CA LEU A 21 10.51 6.76 4.89
C LEU A 21 9.63 7.83 4.23
N ILE A 22 8.67 7.43 3.40
CA ILE A 22 7.74 8.34 2.75
C ILE A 22 6.86 9.06 3.77
N ASN A 23 6.30 8.33 4.75
CA ASN A 23 5.50 8.93 5.82
C ASN A 23 6.31 9.90 6.68
N GLN A 24 7.56 9.55 7.00
CA GLN A 24 8.45 10.44 7.74
C GLN A 24 8.71 11.74 6.98
N ILE A 25 8.98 11.67 5.67
CA ILE A 25 9.16 12.88 4.84
C ILE A 25 7.85 13.69 4.81
N ALA A 26 6.70 13.04 4.69
CA ALA A 26 5.40 13.71 4.68
C ALA A 26 5.12 14.47 5.99
N GLU A 27 5.57 13.93 7.13
CA GLU A 27 5.39 14.53 8.45
C GLU A 27 6.40 15.64 8.74
N GLN A 28 7.65 15.49 8.27
CA GLN A 28 8.76 16.35 8.68
C GLN A 28 9.11 17.47 7.69
N SER A 29 8.55 17.44 6.47
CA SER A 29 8.91 18.38 5.41
C SER A 29 7.73 19.19 4.91
N SER A 30 7.89 20.52 4.85
CA SER A 30 6.92 21.41 4.20
C SER A 30 7.04 21.34 2.68
N GLU A 31 6.00 21.79 1.96
CA GLU A 31 6.05 21.83 0.48
C GLU A 31 7.18 22.74 -0.02
N GLU A 32 7.49 23.83 0.67
CA GLU A 32 8.60 24.73 0.32
C GLU A 32 9.96 24.02 0.42
N GLN A 33 10.18 23.24 1.49
CA GLN A 33 11.41 22.45 1.67
C GLN A 33 11.55 21.33 0.62
N LEU A 34 10.43 20.81 0.15
CA LEU A 34 10.39 19.77 -0.89
C LEU A 34 10.47 20.36 -2.32
N GLY A 35 10.22 21.66 -2.49
CA GLY A 35 10.07 22.30 -3.81
C GLY A 35 8.73 21.99 -4.49
N GLY A 36 7.70 21.70 -3.71
CA GLY A 36 6.33 21.38 -4.11
C GLY A 36 5.74 20.21 -3.33
N ARG A 37 4.52 19.80 -3.69
CA ARG A 37 3.84 18.63 -3.09
C ARG A 37 4.72 17.38 -3.12
N LEU A 38 4.66 16.57 -2.05
CA LEU A 38 5.49 15.36 -1.89
C LEU A 38 5.51 14.43 -3.13
N PRO A 39 4.38 14.05 -3.76
CA PRO A 39 4.43 13.23 -4.97
C PRO A 39 5.22 13.86 -6.13
N SER A 40 5.16 15.19 -6.28
CA SER A 40 5.92 15.91 -7.31
C SER A 40 7.41 15.90 -6.99
N ALA A 41 7.78 16.14 -5.73
CA ALA A 41 9.16 16.09 -5.28
C ALA A 41 9.78 14.68 -5.46
N LEU A 42 9.02 13.62 -5.09
CA LEU A 42 9.44 12.23 -5.30
C LEU A 42 9.58 11.89 -6.78
N ALA A 43 8.61 12.28 -7.62
CA ALA A 43 8.68 12.05 -9.07
C ALA A 43 9.96 12.63 -9.67
N SER A 44 10.29 13.88 -9.33
CA SER A 44 11.50 14.55 -9.81
C SER A 44 12.79 13.92 -9.27
N ARG A 45 12.88 13.68 -7.96
CA ARG A 45 14.12 13.19 -7.31
C ARG A 45 14.42 11.72 -7.64
N LEU A 46 13.39 10.89 -7.69
CA LEU A 46 13.53 9.45 -7.97
C LEU A 46 13.45 9.11 -9.46
N ARG A 47 13.19 10.11 -10.32
CA ARG A 47 13.04 9.96 -11.79
C ARG A 47 11.95 8.95 -12.17
N ILE A 48 10.81 9.04 -11.50
CA ILE A 48 9.62 8.20 -11.72
C ILE A 48 8.46 9.04 -12.23
N THR A 49 7.43 8.39 -12.76
CA THR A 49 6.22 9.11 -13.19
C THR A 49 5.48 9.72 -12.00
N ARG A 50 4.71 10.79 -12.24
CA ARG A 50 3.83 11.37 -11.21
C ARG A 50 2.79 10.36 -10.71
N ALA A 51 2.28 9.50 -11.59
CA ALA A 51 1.32 8.46 -11.22
C ALA A 51 1.94 7.45 -10.24
N GLU A 52 3.17 7.03 -10.51
CA GLU A 52 3.92 6.13 -9.64
C GLU A 52 4.24 6.78 -8.28
N ALA A 53 4.69 8.03 -8.27
CA ALA A 53 4.97 8.75 -7.03
C ALA A 53 3.71 8.94 -6.17
N SER A 54 2.60 9.37 -6.78
CA SER A 54 1.32 9.50 -6.09
C SER A 54 0.81 8.16 -5.56
N ARG A 55 1.01 7.07 -6.33
CA ARG A 55 0.67 5.71 -5.89
C ARG A 55 1.46 5.35 -4.63
N ARG A 56 2.78 5.52 -4.62
CA ARG A 56 3.63 5.23 -3.44
C ARG A 56 3.26 6.05 -2.22
N VAL A 57 2.99 7.35 -2.38
CA VAL A 57 2.53 8.20 -1.26
C VAL A 57 1.19 7.71 -0.71
N GLY A 58 0.24 7.35 -1.57
CA GLY A 58 -1.02 6.77 -1.11
C GLY A 58 -0.85 5.40 -0.46
N GLU A 59 0.06 4.56 -0.95
CA GLU A 59 0.35 3.25 -0.30
C GLU A 59 0.98 3.46 1.07
N ALA A 60 1.92 4.40 1.20
CA ALA A 60 2.55 4.72 2.47
C ALA A 60 1.50 5.17 3.51
N ALA A 61 0.52 5.99 3.10
CA ALA A 61 -0.54 6.45 3.98
C ALA A 61 -1.51 5.33 4.44
N GLU A 62 -1.76 4.34 3.59
CA GLU A 62 -2.74 3.27 3.84
C GLU A 62 -2.12 2.02 4.49
N LEU A 63 -0.89 1.67 4.10
CA LEU A 63 -0.18 0.44 4.50
C LEU A 63 1.00 0.69 5.45
N GLY A 64 1.48 1.93 5.56
CA GLY A 64 2.54 2.30 6.49
C GLY A 64 2.06 2.32 7.95
N GLU A 65 3.01 2.30 8.87
CA GLU A 65 2.73 2.51 10.29
C GLU A 65 2.14 3.91 10.52
N ARG A 66 1.16 3.98 11.42
CA ARG A 66 0.48 5.23 11.78
C ARG A 66 0.73 5.54 13.26
N ARG A 67 0.55 6.79 13.66
CA ARG A 67 0.64 7.22 15.05
C ARG A 67 -0.59 8.03 15.44
N ALA A 68 -1.09 7.82 16.65
CA ALA A 68 -2.07 8.69 17.27
C ALA A 68 -1.45 10.06 17.59
N MET A 69 -2.28 11.06 17.90
CA MET A 69 -1.80 12.38 18.34
C MET A 69 -0.94 12.31 19.61
N THR A 70 -1.14 11.27 20.43
CA THR A 70 -0.36 10.96 21.63
C THR A 70 0.97 10.26 21.33
N GLY A 71 1.25 9.92 20.07
CA GLY A 71 2.45 9.22 19.62
C GLY A 71 2.36 7.69 19.64
N GLU A 72 1.27 7.14 20.18
CA GLU A 72 1.04 5.69 20.23
C GLU A 72 0.93 5.10 18.81
N PRO A 73 1.54 3.93 18.55
CA PRO A 73 1.44 3.28 17.25
C PRO A 73 0.01 2.80 16.98
N LEU A 74 -0.49 3.13 15.80
CA LEU A 74 -1.77 2.66 15.27
C LEU A 74 -1.52 1.65 14.15
N ALA A 75 -2.38 0.64 14.09
CA ALA A 75 -2.36 -0.32 12.99
C ALA A 75 -2.54 0.38 11.64
N PRO A 76 -1.96 -0.12 10.53
CA PRO A 76 -2.23 0.42 9.20
C PRO A 76 -3.73 0.43 8.87
N GLN A 77 -4.16 1.29 7.93
CA GLN A 77 -5.58 1.29 7.48
C GLN A 77 -5.93 -0.04 6.82
N LEU A 78 -5.00 -0.58 6.04
CA LEU A 78 -5.09 -1.89 5.40
C LEU A 78 -4.14 -2.87 6.09
N SER A 79 -4.51 -3.27 7.30
CA SER A 79 -3.65 -4.03 8.20
C SER A 79 -3.28 -5.41 7.67
N ALA A 80 -4.23 -6.14 7.10
CA ALA A 80 -3.98 -7.48 6.56
C ALA A 80 -3.10 -7.43 5.30
N THR A 81 -3.34 -6.44 4.45
CA THR A 81 -2.59 -6.19 3.22
C THR A 81 -1.16 -5.78 3.55
N ALA A 82 -0.97 -4.90 4.53
CA ALA A 82 0.34 -4.46 4.98
C ALA A 82 1.16 -5.63 5.57
N ALA A 83 0.52 -6.49 6.37
CA ALA A 83 1.16 -7.70 6.89
C ALA A 83 1.59 -8.65 5.76
N ALA A 84 0.72 -8.90 4.78
CA ALA A 84 1.01 -9.79 3.67
C ALA A 84 2.07 -9.21 2.70
N GLN A 85 2.14 -7.89 2.52
CA GLN A 85 3.21 -7.22 1.78
C GLN A 85 4.56 -7.34 2.51
N ARG A 86 4.59 -7.09 3.84
CA ARG A 86 5.79 -7.27 4.68
C ARG A 86 6.31 -8.71 4.67
N ALA A 87 5.42 -9.69 4.55
CA ALA A 87 5.79 -11.10 4.39
C ALA A 87 6.25 -11.47 2.95
N GLY A 88 6.21 -10.53 2.01
CA GLY A 88 6.58 -10.76 0.60
C GLY A 88 5.57 -11.61 -0.17
N HIS A 89 4.35 -11.76 0.34
CA HIS A 89 3.29 -12.49 -0.36
C HIS A 89 2.63 -11.62 -1.43
N LEU A 90 2.50 -10.31 -1.19
CA LEU A 90 1.81 -9.39 -2.09
C LEU A 90 2.77 -8.42 -2.79
N GLY A 91 2.80 -8.48 -4.13
CA GLY A 91 3.37 -7.42 -4.96
C GLY A 91 2.37 -6.29 -5.27
N GLU A 92 2.88 -5.25 -5.93
CA GLU A 92 2.15 -4.03 -6.29
C GLU A 92 0.77 -4.29 -6.88
N ALA A 93 0.65 -5.20 -7.85
CA ALA A 93 -0.61 -5.45 -8.53
C ALA A 93 -1.70 -6.01 -7.58
N HIS A 94 -1.33 -6.83 -6.59
CA HIS A 94 -2.28 -7.31 -5.59
C HIS A 94 -2.74 -6.18 -4.68
N VAL A 95 -1.77 -5.39 -4.17
CA VAL A 95 -2.03 -4.24 -3.30
C VAL A 95 -2.96 -3.25 -4.00
N ARG A 96 -2.70 -2.94 -5.27
CA ARG A 96 -3.55 -2.08 -6.08
C ARG A 96 -5.00 -2.56 -6.14
N VAL A 97 -5.24 -3.85 -6.41
CA VAL A 97 -6.63 -4.33 -6.52
C VAL A 97 -7.34 -4.29 -5.17
N ILE A 98 -6.66 -4.62 -4.06
CA ILE A 98 -7.28 -4.54 -2.73
C ILE A 98 -7.63 -3.09 -2.40
N ARG A 99 -6.70 -2.15 -2.64
CA ARG A 99 -6.95 -0.72 -2.44
C ARG A 99 -8.08 -0.20 -3.30
N ASP A 100 -8.10 -0.60 -4.57
CA ASP A 100 -9.18 -0.23 -5.49
C ASP A 100 -10.51 -0.79 -4.98
N PHE A 101 -10.58 -2.04 -4.53
CA PHE A 101 -11.79 -2.62 -3.94
C PHE A 101 -12.28 -1.80 -2.74
N VAL A 102 -11.40 -1.53 -1.77
CA VAL A 102 -11.75 -0.80 -0.55
C VAL A 102 -12.26 0.61 -0.86
N ARG A 103 -11.64 1.30 -1.83
CA ARG A 103 -12.09 2.64 -2.27
C ARG A 103 -13.47 2.66 -2.94
N HIS A 104 -13.94 1.54 -3.45
CA HIS A 104 -15.27 1.42 -4.09
C HIS A 104 -16.32 0.86 -3.12
N LEU A 105 -15.97 0.58 -1.87
CA LEU A 105 -16.97 0.17 -0.87
C LEU A 105 -17.94 1.33 -0.59
N PRO A 106 -19.25 1.06 -0.47
CA PRO A 106 -20.22 2.04 -0.04
C PRO A 106 -19.87 2.60 1.35
N VAL A 107 -20.26 3.85 1.62
CA VAL A 107 -19.97 4.55 2.89
C VAL A 107 -20.67 3.90 4.08
N GLU A 108 -21.72 3.13 3.83
CA GLU A 108 -22.51 2.39 4.82
C GLU A 108 -21.78 1.16 5.38
N VAL A 109 -20.67 0.73 4.76
CA VAL A 109 -19.87 -0.38 5.24
C VAL A 109 -19.12 0.04 6.50
N ASP A 110 -19.42 -0.62 7.62
CA ASP A 110 -18.73 -0.38 8.88
C ASP A 110 -17.27 -0.88 8.85
N ILE A 111 -16.48 -0.38 9.80
CA ILE A 111 -15.04 -0.67 9.88
C ILE A 111 -14.76 -2.17 10.07
N GLU A 112 -15.59 -2.87 10.87
CA GLU A 112 -15.38 -4.30 11.13
C GLU A 112 -15.62 -5.14 9.87
N THR A 113 -16.65 -4.80 9.10
CA THR A 113 -16.95 -5.43 7.81
C THR A 113 -15.84 -5.15 6.79
N LEU A 114 -15.31 -3.92 6.75
CA LEU A 114 -14.19 -3.55 5.90
C LEU A 114 -12.93 -4.36 6.25
N GLU A 115 -12.58 -4.47 7.53
CA GLU A 115 -11.41 -5.24 8.00
C GLU A 115 -11.54 -6.72 7.64
N LYS A 116 -12.74 -7.32 7.80
CA LYS A 116 -12.99 -8.71 7.40
C LYS A 116 -12.85 -8.91 5.90
N ALA A 117 -13.39 -7.99 5.10
CA ALA A 117 -13.30 -8.04 3.64
C ALA A 117 -11.85 -7.89 3.16
N GLU A 118 -11.11 -6.94 3.73
CA GLU A 118 -9.69 -6.72 3.46
C GLU A 118 -8.87 -7.99 3.79
N ALA A 119 -9.03 -8.55 4.99
CA ALA A 119 -8.33 -9.75 5.41
C ALA A 119 -8.64 -10.95 4.49
N HIS A 120 -9.89 -11.07 4.05
CA HIS A 120 -10.26 -12.10 3.10
C HIS A 120 -9.55 -11.92 1.76
N LEU A 121 -9.53 -10.71 1.20
CA LEU A 121 -8.87 -10.42 -0.07
C LEU A 121 -7.35 -10.60 0.02
N ALA A 122 -6.71 -10.15 1.10
CA ALA A 122 -5.29 -10.34 1.33
C ALA A 122 -4.94 -11.84 1.35
N ARG A 123 -5.76 -12.67 2.01
CA ARG A 123 -5.59 -14.13 2.01
C ARG A 123 -5.75 -14.72 0.62
N LEU A 124 -6.77 -14.31 -0.15
CA LEU A 124 -6.96 -14.79 -1.53
C LEU A 124 -5.80 -14.38 -2.44
N ALA A 125 -5.27 -13.17 -2.29
CA ALA A 125 -4.16 -12.66 -3.09
C ALA A 125 -2.86 -13.47 -2.94
N THR A 126 -2.69 -14.17 -1.80
CA THR A 126 -1.54 -15.07 -1.63
C THR A 126 -1.61 -16.32 -2.52
N ARG A 127 -2.80 -16.68 -3.02
CA ARG A 127 -3.05 -17.94 -3.75
C ARG A 127 -3.21 -17.74 -5.25
N PHE A 128 -3.54 -16.53 -5.70
CA PHE A 128 -3.92 -16.25 -7.08
C PHE A 128 -3.01 -15.19 -7.70
N ARG A 129 -2.81 -15.25 -9.03
CA ARG A 129 -2.14 -14.15 -9.76
C ARG A 129 -3.05 -12.92 -9.81
N PRO A 130 -2.51 -11.68 -9.81
CA PRO A 130 -3.33 -10.47 -9.80
C PRO A 130 -4.29 -10.37 -11.00
N THR A 131 -3.93 -10.95 -12.15
CA THR A 131 -4.71 -10.94 -13.38
C THR A 131 -5.98 -11.79 -13.33
N SER A 132 -6.09 -12.72 -12.39
CA SER A 132 -7.27 -13.57 -12.22
C SER A 132 -8.48 -12.82 -11.62
N TRP A 133 -8.31 -11.56 -11.22
CA TRP A 133 -9.30 -10.80 -10.45
C TRP A 133 -10.21 -9.90 -11.29
N ARG A 134 -10.02 -9.86 -12.62
CA ARG A 134 -10.87 -9.08 -13.53
C ARG A 134 -12.32 -9.57 -13.61
N SER A 135 -12.61 -10.79 -13.17
CA SER A 135 -13.97 -11.37 -13.18
C SER A 135 -14.87 -10.94 -12.02
N TRP A 136 -14.35 -10.29 -10.97
CA TRP A 136 -15.12 -9.91 -9.78
C TRP A 136 -15.81 -8.54 -9.88
N ARG A 137 -15.53 -7.75 -10.92
CA ARG A 137 -16.24 -6.48 -11.19
C ARG A 137 -17.59 -6.69 -11.90
N SER A 138 -17.98 -7.94 -12.14
CA SER A 138 -19.14 -8.32 -12.96
C SER A 138 -20.15 -9.21 -12.23
N GLY A 139 -20.04 -9.33 -10.90
CA GLY A 139 -20.95 -10.11 -10.06
C GLY A 139 -21.69 -9.22 -9.07
#